data_AF-A0A5D2LBT9-F1
#
_entry.id   AF-A0A5D2LBT9-F1
#
_cell.length_a   1.000
_cell.length_b   1.000
_cell.length_c   1.000
_cell.angle_alpha   90.00
_cell.angle_beta   90.00
_cell.angle_gamma   90.00
#
_symmetry.space_group_name_H-M   'P 1'
#
loop_
_entity.id
_entity.type
_entity.pdbx_description
1 polymer ?
#
loop_
_entity_poly.entity_id
_entity_poly.type
_entity_poly.pdbx_seq_one_letter_code
_entity_poly.pdbx_strand_id
1 'polypeptide(L)'
;MEDMAPGFRFYPTEEELVSFYLHHKLEMEREDLNRLMDRVIPIVNIYEFNPWDLPQFSVYLCHKDPEQWFFFIPWQESEARGGRPKRLTTTGYWKATGSPGFV
;
A
#
# COMPACT_ATOMS: atom_id res chain seq x y z
N MET A 1 -16.49 14.61 0.67
CA MET A 1 -17.03 13.32 0.25
C MET A 1 -17.29 12.54 1.51
N GLU A 2 -18.44 12.83 2.11
CA GLU A 2 -18.99 12.22 3.32
C GLU A 2 -20.30 11.61 2.84
N ASP A 3 -20.39 10.27 2.82
CA ASP A 3 -21.64 9.47 2.73
C ASP A 3 -21.28 8.00 2.49
N MET A 4 -20.68 7.34 3.49
CA MET A 4 -20.62 5.87 3.52
C MET A 4 -21.49 5.39 4.68
N ALA A 5 -22.37 4.45 4.39
CA ALA A 5 -23.23 3.83 5.40
C ALA A 5 -22.36 3.18 6.49
N PRO A 6 -22.83 3.17 7.75
CA PRO A 6 -22.15 2.43 8.82
C PRO A 6 -21.85 0.98 8.41
N GLY A 7 -20.61 0.54 8.64
CA GLY A 7 -20.14 -0.81 8.30
C GLY A 7 -19.48 -0.92 6.92
N PHE A 8 -19.59 0.08 6.04
CA PHE A 8 -18.78 0.11 4.83
C PHE A 8 -17.32 0.40 5.20
N ARG A 9 -16.42 -0.50 4.81
CA ARG A 9 -14.98 -0.36 5.02
C ARG A 9 -14.20 -0.83 3.80
N PHE A 10 -12.98 -0.31 3.67
CA PHE A 10 -12.04 -0.79 2.67
C PHE A 10 -11.49 -2.15 3.10
N TYR A 11 -11.96 -3.21 2.46
CA TYR A 11 -11.56 -4.60 2.76
C TYR A 11 -11.42 -5.40 1.45
N PRO A 12 -10.43 -5.07 0.62
CA PRO A 12 -10.26 -5.69 -0.68
C PRO A 12 -9.76 -7.13 -0.58
N THR A 13 -10.08 -7.95 -1.57
CA THR A 13 -9.45 -9.27 -1.75
C THR A 13 -8.04 -9.14 -2.32
N GLU A 14 -7.25 -10.22 -2.26
CA GLU A 14 -5.92 -10.25 -2.89
C GLU A 14 -6.01 -9.98 -4.41
N GLU A 15 -7.02 -10.55 -5.07
CA GLU A 15 -7.29 -10.33 -6.50
C GLU A 15 -7.61 -8.86 -6.79
N GLU A 16 -8.45 -8.21 -5.98
CA GLU A 16 -8.77 -6.80 -6.15
C GLU A 16 -7.54 -5.91 -5.97
N LEU A 17 -6.68 -6.21 -4.97
CA LEU A 17 -5.43 -5.47 -4.75
C LEU A 17 -4.52 -5.51 -5.99
N VAL A 18 -4.36 -6.68 -6.62
CA VAL A 18 -3.45 -6.86 -7.76
C VAL A 18 -4.10 -6.41 -9.07
N SER A 19 -5.23 -7.01 -9.43
CA SER A 19 -5.87 -6.87 -10.73
C SER A 19 -6.56 -5.53 -10.91
N PHE A 20 -6.97 -4.87 -9.82
CA PHE A 20 -7.60 -3.56 -9.88
C PHE A 20 -6.66 -2.46 -9.36
N TYR A 21 -6.32 -2.44 -8.07
CA TYR A 21 -5.63 -1.29 -7.49
C TYR A 21 -4.20 -1.10 -8.02
N LEU A 22 -3.39 -2.16 -8.00
CA LEU A 22 -2.01 -2.09 -8.49
C LEU A 22 -1.95 -1.93 -10.01
N HIS A 23 -2.76 -2.69 -10.76
CA HIS A 23 -2.83 -2.59 -12.22
C HIS A 23 -3.10 -1.16 -12.69
N HIS A 24 -4.18 -0.53 -12.20
CA HIS A 24 -4.53 0.84 -12.59
C HIS A 24 -3.51 1.87 -12.09
N LYS A 25 -2.81 1.59 -10.96
CA LYS A 25 -1.72 2.46 -10.49
C LYS A 25 -0.55 2.47 -11.48
N LEU A 26 -0.27 1.34 -12.13
CA LEU A 26 0.83 1.18 -13.07
C LEU A 26 0.51 1.65 -14.49
N GLU A 27 -0.72 1.47 -14.96
CA GLU A 27 -1.09 1.87 -16.33
C GLU A 27 -0.97 3.39 -16.54
N MET A 28 -1.20 4.21 -15.50
CA MET A 28 -1.10 5.69 -15.54
C MET A 28 -1.92 6.39 -16.66
N GLU A 29 -2.71 5.67 -17.46
CA GLU A 29 -3.44 6.20 -18.62
C GLU A 29 -4.60 7.13 -18.25
N ARG A 30 -5.12 6.98 -17.02
CA ARG A 30 -6.27 7.70 -16.48
C ARG A 30 -5.86 8.49 -15.24
N GLU A 31 -5.50 9.77 -15.41
CA GLU A 31 -5.04 10.63 -14.32
C GLU A 31 -6.11 10.81 -13.22
N ASP A 32 -7.39 10.83 -13.61
CA ASP A 32 -8.54 10.85 -12.71
C ASP A 32 -8.56 9.63 -11.79
N LEU A 33 -8.36 8.45 -12.37
CA LEU A 33 -8.36 7.19 -11.64
C LEU A 33 -7.11 7.06 -10.76
N ASN A 34 -5.95 7.48 -11.24
CA ASN A 34 -4.71 7.46 -10.48
C ASN A 34 -4.81 8.34 -9.22
N ARG A 35 -5.35 9.55 -9.36
CA ARG A 35 -5.65 10.45 -8.23
C ARG A 35 -6.65 9.84 -7.24
N LEU A 36 -7.61 9.04 -7.73
CA LEU A 36 -8.53 8.30 -6.87
C LEU A 36 -7.80 7.20 -6.10
N MET A 37 -6.94 6.42 -6.76
CA MET A 37 -6.13 5.38 -6.11
C MET A 37 -5.26 5.96 -4.99
N ASP A 38 -4.62 7.11 -5.20
CA ASP A 38 -3.82 7.79 -4.17
C ASP A 38 -4.62 8.23 -2.94
N ARG A 39 -5.94 8.42 -3.08
CA ARG A 39 -6.86 8.73 -1.97
C ARG A 39 -7.34 7.49 -1.21
N VAL A 40 -7.13 6.29 -1.76
CA VAL A 40 -7.50 5.01 -1.14
C VAL A 40 -6.26 4.32 -0.56
N ILE A 41 -5.21 4.23 -1.36
CA ILE A 41 -3.91 3.61 -1.04
C ILE A 41 -2.82 4.64 -1.34
N PRO A 42 -2.25 5.31 -0.33
CA PRO A 42 -1.24 6.32 -0.54
C PRO A 42 0.12 5.70 -0.89
N ILE A 43 0.97 6.48 -1.55
CA ILE A 43 2.37 6.12 -1.77
C ILE A 43 3.17 6.46 -0.51
N VAL A 44 3.79 5.46 0.10
CA VAL A 44 4.64 5.63 1.29
C VAL A 44 5.85 4.70 1.17
N ASN A 45 7.05 5.24 1.36
CA ASN A 45 8.25 4.40 1.49
C ASN A 45 8.30 3.78 2.90
N ILE A 46 7.65 2.63 3.09
CA ILE A 46 7.51 1.98 4.40
C ILE A 46 8.85 1.60 5.06
N TYR A 47 9.94 1.55 4.29
CA TYR A 47 11.28 1.23 4.81
C TYR A 47 11.92 2.43 5.54
N GLU A 48 11.39 3.64 5.41
CA GLU A 48 11.89 4.81 6.14
C GLU A 48 11.31 4.95 7.54
N PHE A 49 10.29 4.16 7.88
CA PHE A 49 9.50 4.29 9.09
C PHE A 49 9.46 2.98 9.88
N ASN A 50 9.21 3.07 11.18
CA ASN A 50 8.88 1.87 11.94
C ASN A 50 7.40 1.52 11.74
N PRO A 51 7.00 0.25 11.96
CA PRO A 51 5.63 -0.18 11.72
C PRO A 51 4.57 0.62 12.48
N TRP A 52 4.86 1.07 13.71
CA TRP A 52 3.94 1.89 14.53
C TRP A 52 3.82 3.33 14.04
N ASP A 53 4.74 3.80 13.20
CA ASP A 53 4.65 5.12 12.56
C ASP A 53 3.76 5.08 11.31
N LEU A 54 3.54 3.90 10.70
CA LEU A 54 2.81 3.78 9.43
C LEU A 54 1.33 4.21 9.48
N PRO A 55 0.54 3.94 10.54
CA PRO A 55 -0.88 4.29 10.58
C PRO A 55 -1.14 5.79 10.33
N GLN A 56 -0.22 6.68 10.71
CA GLN A 56 -0.37 8.12 10.51
C GLN A 56 -0.37 8.53 9.03
N PHE A 57 0.18 7.70 8.15
CA PHE A 57 0.23 7.95 6.71
C PHE A 57 -0.95 7.34 5.95
N SER A 58 -1.84 6.60 6.64
CA SER A 58 -3.05 6.07 6.03
C SER A 58 -4.03 7.20 5.70
N VAL A 59 -4.69 7.08 4.54
CA VAL A 59 -5.68 8.06 4.04
C VAL A 59 -7.08 7.78 4.55
N TYR A 60 -7.95 8.78 4.49
CA TYR A 60 -9.28 8.83 5.12
C TYR A 60 -10.14 7.54 5.02
N LEU A 61 -10.09 6.81 3.89
CA LEU A 61 -10.85 5.57 3.70
C LEU A 61 -10.33 4.39 4.53
N CYS A 62 -9.02 4.34 4.76
CA CYS A 62 -8.35 3.33 5.58
C CYS A 62 -8.02 3.84 6.99
N HIS A 63 -8.04 5.16 7.21
CA HIS A 63 -7.62 5.79 8.47
C HIS A 63 -8.51 5.43 9.66
N LYS A 64 -9.77 5.08 9.40
CA LYS A 64 -10.71 4.63 10.43
C LYS A 64 -10.69 3.11 10.65
N ASP A 65 -9.96 2.35 9.83
CA ASP A 65 -9.79 0.92 10.03
C ASP A 65 -8.65 0.68 11.05
N PRO A 66 -8.93 0.06 12.21
CA PRO A 66 -7.92 -0.21 13.22
C PRO A 66 -7.08 -1.47 12.94
N GLU A 67 -7.46 -2.28 11.95
CA GLU A 67 -6.87 -3.59 11.70
C GLU A 67 -5.82 -3.57 10.58
N GLN A 68 -6.07 -2.82 9.50
CA GLN A 68 -5.27 -2.92 8.28
C GLN A 68 -5.01 -1.58 7.60
N TRP A 69 -3.79 -1.42 7.07
CA TRP A 69 -3.39 -0.28 6.26
C TRP A 69 -2.70 -0.76 4.99
N PHE A 70 -3.00 -0.09 3.88
CA PHE A 70 -2.50 -0.43 2.56
C PHE A 70 -1.64 0.73 2.04
N PHE A 71 -0.50 0.41 1.43
CA PHE A 71 0.42 1.39 0.89
C PHE A 71 0.96 0.93 -0.46
N PHE A 72 1.07 1.86 -1.40
CA PHE A 72 1.95 1.66 -2.55
C PHE A 72 3.37 2.04 -2.12
N ILE A 73 4.31 1.15 -2.43
CA ILE A 73 5.73 1.38 -2.17
C ILE A 73 6.44 1.68 -3.47
N PRO A 74 7.23 2.77 -3.56
CA PRO A 74 8.10 2.99 -4.70
C PRO A 74 9.05 1.81 -4.89
N TRP A 75 9.29 1.43 -6.14
CA TRP A 75 10.24 0.38 -6.42
C TRP A 75 11.65 0.81 -6.01
N GLN A 76 12.35 -0.02 -5.23
CA GLN A 76 13.70 0.30 -4.78
C GLN A 76 14.67 0.23 -5.96
N GLU A 77 15.53 1.25 -6.08
CA GLU A 77 16.57 1.26 -7.12
C GLU A 77 17.51 0.05 -7.03
N SER A 78 17.79 -0.43 -5.81
CA SER A 78 18.59 -1.64 -5.61
C SER A 78 17.91 -2.88 -6.21
N GLU A 79 16.59 -3.00 -6.10
CA GLU A 79 15.81 -4.08 -6.70
C GLU A 79 15.74 -3.94 -8.23
N ALA A 80 15.57 -2.71 -8.74
CA ALA A 80 15.53 -2.45 -10.18
C ALA A 80 16.83 -2.84 -10.89
N ARG A 81 17.97 -2.81 -10.18
CA ARG A 81 19.29 -3.22 -10.69
C ARG A 81 19.61 -4.71 -10.40
N GLY A 82 18.63 -5.51 -9.95
CA GLY A 82 18.82 -6.93 -9.62
C GLY A 82 19.52 -7.18 -8.27
N GLY A 83 19.69 -6.14 -7.46
CA GLY A 83 20.21 -6.22 -6.10
C GLY A 83 19.14 -6.64 -5.09
N ARG A 84 19.56 -6.78 -3.83
CA ARG A 84 18.64 -7.17 -2.76
C ARG A 84 17.77 -5.98 -2.30
N PRO A 85 16.50 -6.22 -1.96
CA PRO A 85 15.64 -5.23 -1.33
C PRO A 85 16.24 -4.78 0.01
N LYS A 86 16.37 -3.48 0.24
CA LYS A 86 16.72 -2.96 1.57
C LYS A 86 15.44 -2.97 2.40
N ARG A 87 15.45 -3.77 3.47
CA ARG A 87 14.31 -3.95 4.36
C ARG A 87 14.53 -3.37 5.75
N LEU A 88 15.46 -2.43 5.88
CA LEU A 88 15.78 -1.79 7.16
C LEU A 88 14.73 -0.72 7.46
N THR A 89 14.42 -0.51 8.73
CA THR A 89 13.69 0.65 9.26
C THR A 89 14.63 1.48 10.14
N THR A 90 14.14 2.55 10.76
CA THR A 90 14.94 3.38 11.69
C THR A 90 15.54 2.55 12.83
N THR A 91 14.79 1.60 13.39
CA THR A 91 15.22 0.83 14.57
C THR A 91 15.17 -0.68 14.36
N GLY A 92 14.99 -1.18 13.13
CA GLY A 92 14.77 -2.60 12.89
C GLY A 92 14.84 -3.00 11.42
N TYR A 93 14.20 -4.13 11.08
CA TYR A 93 14.11 -4.62 9.72
C TYR A 93 12.89 -5.53 9.49
N TRP A 94 12.39 -5.56 8.26
CA TRP A 94 11.35 -6.47 7.80
C TRP A 94 11.95 -7.81 7.39
N LYS A 95 11.48 -8.90 8.02
CA LYS A 95 11.86 -10.28 7.67
C LYS A 95 10.75 -10.93 6.84
N ALA A 96 11.09 -11.50 5.70
CA ALA A 96 10.14 -12.33 4.95
C ALA A 96 9.74 -13.56 5.78
N THR A 97 8.45 -13.86 5.77
CA THR A 97 7.84 -15.03 6.40
C THR A 97 6.82 -15.65 5.46
N GLY A 98 6.68 -16.98 5.49
CA GLY A 98 5.76 -17.71 4.59
C GLY A 98 6.33 -18.00 3.20
N SER A 99 5.51 -18.60 2.35
CA SER A 99 5.81 -18.87 0.94
C SER A 99 5.04 -17.91 0.05
N PRO A 100 5.58 -17.49 -1.11
CA PRO A 100 4.83 -16.70 -2.08
C PRO A 100 3.53 -17.41 -2.48
N GLY A 101 2.42 -16.68 -2.41
CA GLY A 101 1.13 -17.10 -2.96
C GLY A 101 1.02 -16.74 -4.44
N PHE A 102 0.10 -17.40 -5.15
CA PHE A 102 -0.34 -16.99 -6.47
C PHE A 102 -1.66 -16.25 -6.30
N VAL A 103 -1.74 -15.08 -6.93
CA VAL A 103 -2.94 -14.26 -7.05
C VAL A 103 -3.27 -14.18 -8.52
#